data_AF-X6NPY0-F1
#
_entry.id   AF-X6NPY0-F1
#
_cell.length_a   1.000
_cell.length_b   1.000
_cell.length_c   1.000
_cell.angle_alpha   90.00
_cell.angle_beta   90.00
_cell.angle_gamma   90.00
#
_symmetry.space_group_name_H-M   'P 1'
#
loop_
_entity.id
_entity.type
_entity.pdbx_description
1 polymer ?
#
loop_
_entity_poly.entity_id
_entity_poly.type
_entity_poly.pdbx_seq_one_letter_code
_entity_poly.pdbx_strand_id
1 'polypeptide(L)'
;MLSCRIKWNVAFSSSIKLGHWSGGSICSNVFHSRRHVSDEERQDKKFFLTTAINYTNGNPHVGHAYEALVSDIIARYHRIYGREVFFLTGTDEHGQKIAQKATSEGLTPQELCDENVQKFKALNDMLKISNDRFIRTTEHAHKQVAQEMFRRSLEKGDIYFSKYEGWYNPREEAYVTDSNAMKDNYKDPVTGKDYEKHQEQLYLFRMSKYQKQLVEHLKQHKDFIRPENVYNHILKRLEEPLRDLCVSRSKRTLDWGIPLPNDEDHVMYVWFDALTNYLSGIDYFQFQNKRLESFWPCDVHIIGLGFLKKKKKNLY
;
A
#
# COMPACT_ATOMS: atom_id res chain seq x y z
N MET A 1 -21.61 -4.10 21.46
CA MET A 1 -22.43 -3.91 20.24
C MET A 1 -21.84 -4.77 19.14
N LEU A 2 -22.72 -5.47 18.41
CA LEU A 2 -22.53 -6.69 17.60
C LEU A 2 -21.14 -6.95 16.97
N SER A 3 -20.46 -7.98 17.50
CA SER A 3 -19.29 -8.63 16.91
C SER A 3 -19.75 -9.78 16.01
N CYS A 4 -19.68 -9.62 14.69
CA CYS A 4 -19.84 -10.72 13.74
C CYS A 4 -18.48 -11.01 13.07
N ARG A 5 -17.90 -12.17 13.37
CA ARG A 5 -16.56 -12.61 12.93
C ARG A 5 -16.71 -13.65 11.83
N ILE A 6 -16.02 -13.46 10.69
CA ILE A 6 -15.98 -14.44 9.60
C ILE A 6 -14.51 -14.86 9.35
N LYS A 7 -14.23 -16.15 9.58
CA LYS A 7 -12.96 -16.81 9.25
C LYS A 7 -13.02 -17.41 7.84
N TRP A 8 -12.00 -17.19 7.02
CA TRP A 8 -11.75 -17.95 5.80
C TRP A 8 -10.33 -18.53 5.85
N ASN A 9 -10.22 -19.84 5.69
CA ASN A 9 -8.98 -20.48 5.27
C ASN A 9 -9.24 -21.00 3.86
N VAL A 10 -8.48 -20.51 2.89
CA VAL A 10 -8.40 -21.11 1.55
C VAL A 10 -6.93 -21.40 1.30
N ALA A 11 -6.57 -22.67 1.41
CA ALA A 11 -5.29 -23.20 0.97
C ALA A 11 -5.54 -24.01 -0.30
N PHE A 12 -5.09 -23.52 -1.46
CA PHE A 12 -5.07 -24.33 -2.68
C PHE A 12 -3.71 -25.02 -2.77
N SER A 13 -3.71 -26.32 -2.51
CA SER A 13 -2.59 -27.22 -2.78
C SER A 13 -2.55 -27.52 -4.29
N SER A 14 -1.41 -27.27 -4.91
CA SER A 14 -1.11 -27.57 -6.30
C SER A 14 -0.77 -29.05 -6.47
N SER A 15 -1.75 -29.88 -6.85
CA SER A 15 -1.51 -31.24 -7.38
C SER A 15 -2.78 -31.77 -8.05
N ILE A 16 -3.02 -31.40 -9.31
CA ILE A 16 -4.03 -32.08 -10.15
C ILE A 16 -3.30 -33.20 -10.89
N LYS A 17 -3.50 -34.44 -10.44
CA LYS A 17 -3.25 -35.64 -11.26
C LYS A 17 -4.58 -36.05 -11.87
N LEU A 18 -4.64 -36.06 -13.20
CA LEU A 18 -5.78 -36.58 -13.97
C LEU A 18 -5.83 -38.11 -13.80
N GLY A 19 -6.80 -38.59 -13.04
CA GLY A 19 -7.14 -40.00 -12.86
C GLY A 19 -8.54 -40.29 -13.38
N HIS A 20 -8.70 -41.44 -14.03
CA HIS A 20 -9.91 -41.94 -14.69
C HIS A 20 -11.19 -41.84 -13.83
N TRP A 21 -12.28 -41.46 -14.48
CA TRP A 21 -13.63 -41.41 -13.91
C TRP A 21 -14.32 -42.77 -14.11
N SER A 22 -14.56 -43.50 -13.03
CA SER A 22 -15.52 -44.61 -12.98
C SER A 22 -16.60 -44.28 -11.96
N GLY A 23 -17.86 -44.43 -12.37
CA GLY A 23 -19.03 -44.03 -11.61
C GLY A 23 -19.17 -44.77 -10.27
N GLY A 24 -19.52 -44.02 -9.23
CA GLY A 24 -19.80 -44.55 -7.90
C GLY A 24 -20.05 -43.43 -6.90
N SER A 25 -21.30 -43.36 -6.42
CA SER A 25 -21.83 -42.49 -5.37
C SER A 25 -20.83 -42.07 -4.27
N ILE A 26 -20.36 -40.82 -4.31
CA ILE A 26 -19.85 -40.08 -3.12
C ILE A 26 -20.27 -38.61 -3.27
N CYS A 27 -21.49 -38.28 -2.88
CA CYS A 27 -21.92 -36.90 -2.66
C CYS A 27 -22.87 -36.86 -1.47
N SER A 28 -22.33 -36.67 -0.27
CA SER A 28 -23.14 -36.19 0.87
C SER A 28 -22.38 -35.64 2.08
N ASN A 29 -21.04 -35.71 2.20
CA ASN A 29 -20.40 -35.34 3.48
C ASN A 29 -19.07 -34.57 3.37
N VAL A 30 -19.03 -33.42 2.69
CA VAL A 30 -17.86 -32.49 2.75
C VAL A 30 -18.21 -31.07 3.21
N PHE A 31 -19.48 -30.69 3.31
CA PHE A 31 -19.88 -29.34 3.73
C PHE A 31 -20.66 -29.35 5.03
N HIS A 32 -20.02 -29.72 6.14
CA HIS A 32 -20.54 -29.46 7.49
C HIS A 32 -19.42 -28.93 8.38
N SER A 33 -19.22 -27.61 8.36
CA SER A 33 -19.17 -26.76 9.56
C SER A 33 -18.52 -25.40 9.26
N ARG A 34 -19.37 -24.36 9.29
CA ARG A 34 -19.14 -22.99 9.81
C ARG A 34 -20.28 -22.16 9.24
N ARG A 35 -21.04 -21.50 10.12
CA ARG A 35 -22.27 -20.73 9.81
C ARG A 35 -22.17 -20.04 8.45
N HIS A 36 -22.91 -20.56 7.47
CA HIS A 36 -23.33 -19.75 6.33
C HIS A 36 -24.16 -18.62 6.93
N VAL A 37 -23.58 -17.41 6.97
CA VAL A 37 -24.39 -16.19 6.86
C VAL A 37 -25.24 -16.44 5.61
N SER A 38 -26.56 -16.50 5.73
CA SER A 38 -27.43 -16.78 4.59
C SER A 38 -27.14 -15.75 3.50
N ASP A 39 -27.28 -16.13 2.23
CA ASP A 39 -27.04 -15.19 1.13
C ASP A 39 -27.98 -13.97 1.24
N GLU A 40 -29.15 -14.14 1.86
CA GLU A 40 -30.08 -13.08 2.27
C GLU A 40 -29.48 -12.06 3.26
N GLU A 41 -28.66 -12.48 4.23
CA GLU A 41 -28.00 -11.56 5.20
C GLU A 41 -26.87 -10.72 4.56
N ARG A 42 -26.47 -11.01 3.32
CA ARG A 42 -25.38 -10.32 2.61
C ARG A 42 -25.87 -9.35 1.56
N GLN A 43 -27.09 -9.50 1.07
CA GLN A 43 -27.58 -8.82 -0.13
C GLN A 43 -27.52 -7.28 -0.02
N ASP A 44 -27.74 -6.70 1.16
CA ASP A 44 -27.74 -5.23 1.35
C ASP A 44 -26.46 -4.66 1.99
N LYS A 45 -25.38 -5.45 2.08
CA LYS A 45 -24.13 -4.98 2.71
C LYS A 45 -23.15 -4.42 1.69
N LYS A 46 -22.68 -3.20 1.95
CA LYS A 46 -21.54 -2.61 1.23
C LYS A 46 -20.32 -3.51 1.29
N PHE A 47 -19.54 -3.52 0.21
CA PHE A 47 -18.24 -4.18 0.15
C PHE A 47 -17.22 -3.26 -0.50
N PHE A 48 -16.21 -2.84 0.25
CA PHE A 48 -15.12 -2.03 -0.26
C PHE A 48 -13.87 -2.89 -0.40
N LEU A 49 -13.32 -2.95 -1.62
CA LEU A 49 -12.03 -3.56 -1.87
C LEU A 49 -11.09 -2.61 -2.62
N THR A 50 -9.80 -2.77 -2.38
CA THR A 50 -8.77 -2.02 -3.11
C THR A 50 -7.66 -2.93 -3.62
N THR A 51 -7.01 -2.53 -4.71
CA THR A 51 -5.64 -2.98 -5.02
C THR A 51 -4.63 -2.04 -4.35
N ALA A 52 -3.35 -2.40 -4.36
CA ALA A 52 -2.28 -1.41 -4.31
C ALA A 52 -2.36 -0.50 -5.55
N ILE A 53 -1.93 0.75 -5.42
CA ILE A 53 -1.82 1.66 -6.54
C ILE A 53 -0.48 1.45 -7.27
N ASN A 54 -0.52 1.42 -8.60
CA ASN A 54 0.64 1.07 -9.43
C ASN A 54 1.63 2.22 -9.54
N TYR A 55 2.92 1.94 -9.38
CA TYR A 55 3.95 2.96 -9.55
C TYR A 55 4.13 3.33 -11.04
N THR A 56 4.06 4.62 -11.37
CA THR A 56 3.99 5.11 -12.77
C THR A 56 5.33 5.41 -13.42
N ASN A 57 6.38 4.72 -13.01
CA ASN A 57 7.73 4.90 -13.59
C ASN A 57 7.99 4.00 -14.82
N GLY A 58 7.03 3.19 -15.24
CA GLY A 58 7.21 2.27 -16.36
C GLY A 58 5.95 1.52 -16.79
N ASN A 59 6.15 0.56 -17.70
CA ASN A 59 5.07 -0.21 -18.30
C ASN A 59 4.46 -1.23 -17.30
N PRO A 60 3.17 -1.54 -17.44
CA PRO A 60 2.56 -2.60 -16.64
C PRO A 60 3.17 -3.98 -16.96
N HIS A 61 3.22 -4.87 -15.97
CA HIS A 61 3.72 -6.23 -16.09
C HIS A 61 2.73 -7.25 -15.52
N VAL A 62 3.02 -8.55 -15.67
CA VAL A 62 2.15 -9.65 -15.23
C VAL A 62 1.72 -9.57 -13.76
N GLY A 63 2.56 -9.04 -12.87
CA GLY A 63 2.20 -8.82 -11.47
C GLY A 63 1.01 -7.86 -11.27
N HIS A 64 0.95 -6.76 -12.04
CA HIS A 64 -0.16 -5.80 -11.99
C HIS A 64 -1.44 -6.45 -12.54
N ALA A 65 -1.32 -7.18 -13.65
CA ALA A 65 -2.44 -7.93 -14.23
C ALA A 65 -3.02 -8.95 -13.25
N TYR A 66 -2.16 -9.69 -12.55
CA TYR A 66 -2.58 -10.68 -11.55
C TYR A 66 -3.34 -10.05 -10.39
N GLU A 67 -2.81 -8.97 -9.81
CA GLU A 67 -3.46 -8.27 -8.69
C GLU A 67 -4.82 -7.68 -9.09
N ALA A 68 -4.90 -7.05 -10.27
CA ALA A 68 -6.14 -6.52 -10.82
C ALA A 68 -7.18 -7.63 -11.07
N LEU A 69 -6.77 -8.74 -11.69
CA LEU A 69 -7.66 -9.85 -12.01
C LEU A 69 -8.22 -10.54 -10.75
N VAL A 70 -7.37 -10.82 -9.76
CA VAL A 70 -7.82 -11.44 -8.50
C VAL A 70 -8.79 -10.53 -7.76
N SER A 71 -8.49 -9.23 -7.71
CA SER A 71 -9.38 -8.25 -7.09
C SER A 71 -10.72 -8.14 -7.82
N ASP A 72 -10.70 -8.17 -9.16
CA ASP A 72 -11.90 -8.16 -9.99
C ASP A 72 -12.79 -9.39 -9.78
N ILE A 73 -12.19 -10.58 -9.64
CA ILE A 73 -12.93 -11.81 -9.31
C ILE A 73 -13.66 -11.65 -7.97
N ILE A 74 -13.00 -11.09 -6.95
CA ILE A 74 -13.59 -10.85 -5.63
C ILE A 74 -14.72 -9.81 -5.72
N ALA A 75 -14.50 -8.71 -6.45
CA ALA A 75 -15.51 -7.68 -6.67
C ALA A 75 -16.76 -8.27 -7.34
N ARG A 76 -16.59 -8.99 -8.45
CA ARG A 76 -17.67 -9.62 -9.21
C ARG A 76 -18.40 -10.67 -8.40
N TYR A 77 -17.69 -11.49 -7.63
CA TYR A 77 -18.30 -12.42 -6.70
C TYR A 77 -19.27 -11.67 -5.77
N HIS A 78 -18.82 -10.61 -5.09
CA HIS A 78 -19.69 -9.87 -4.19
C HIS A 78 -20.86 -9.17 -4.89
N ARG A 79 -20.67 -8.65 -6.12
CA ARG A 79 -21.76 -8.08 -6.92
C ARG A 79 -22.81 -9.12 -7.31
N ILE A 80 -22.40 -10.34 -7.70
CA ILE A 80 -23.31 -11.43 -8.07
C ILE A 80 -24.22 -11.83 -6.89
N TYR A 81 -23.70 -11.76 -5.66
CA TYR A 81 -24.47 -11.99 -4.43
C TYR A 81 -25.22 -10.74 -3.94
N GLY A 82 -25.39 -9.72 -4.78
CA GLY A 82 -26.24 -8.56 -4.53
C GLY A 82 -25.63 -7.40 -3.74
N ARG A 83 -24.38 -7.53 -3.27
CA ARG A 83 -23.74 -6.46 -2.46
C ARG A 83 -23.51 -5.19 -3.27
N GLU A 84 -23.65 -4.05 -2.61
CA GLU A 84 -23.16 -2.78 -3.14
C GLU A 84 -21.63 -2.76 -3.05
N VAL A 85 -20.93 -2.98 -4.17
CA VAL A 85 -19.47 -3.07 -4.21
C VAL A 85 -18.86 -1.75 -4.66
N PHE A 86 -17.78 -1.34 -4.01
CA PHE A 86 -16.86 -0.31 -4.49
C PHE A 86 -15.46 -0.93 -4.64
N PHE A 87 -14.96 -0.98 -5.87
CA PHE A 87 -13.66 -1.51 -6.23
C PHE A 87 -12.75 -0.37 -6.66
N LEU A 88 -11.78 -0.04 -5.80
CA LEU A 88 -10.79 1.00 -6.05
C LEU A 88 -9.46 0.41 -6.56
N THR A 89 -8.94 0.98 -7.64
CA THR A 89 -7.56 0.78 -8.10
C THR A 89 -6.97 2.13 -8.51
N GLY A 90 -5.71 2.20 -8.89
CA GLY A 90 -5.10 3.47 -9.26
C GLY A 90 -3.60 3.45 -9.49
N THR A 91 -3.02 4.64 -9.44
CA THR A 91 -1.61 4.91 -9.71
C THR A 91 -0.98 5.79 -8.64
N ASP A 92 0.23 5.40 -8.22
CA ASP A 92 1.15 6.22 -7.43
C ASP A 92 2.04 7.00 -8.39
N GLU A 93 1.90 8.32 -8.33
CA GLU A 93 2.44 9.26 -9.30
C GLU A 93 3.48 10.21 -8.71
N HIS A 94 3.90 10.04 -7.45
CA HIS A 94 4.90 10.93 -6.85
C HIS A 94 6.22 10.22 -6.52
N GLY A 95 7.26 11.01 -6.23
CA GLY A 95 8.54 10.51 -5.76
C GLY A 95 9.69 10.56 -6.78
N GLN A 96 10.89 10.32 -6.26
CA GLN A 96 12.15 10.62 -6.95
C GLN A 96 12.37 9.81 -8.22
N LYS A 97 11.97 8.54 -8.26
CA LYS A 97 12.20 7.68 -9.44
C LYS A 97 11.37 8.14 -10.65
N ILE A 98 10.18 8.68 -10.42
CA ILE A 98 9.36 9.27 -11.49
C ILE A 98 10.06 10.53 -12.00
N ALA A 99 10.50 11.41 -11.10
CA ALA A 99 11.21 12.63 -11.49
C ALA A 99 12.50 12.33 -12.29
N GLN A 100 13.33 11.40 -11.82
CA GLN A 100 14.54 10.96 -12.52
C GLN A 100 14.23 10.36 -13.90
N LYS A 101 13.20 9.51 -13.98
CA LYS A 101 12.79 8.88 -15.24
C LYS A 101 12.29 9.90 -16.24
N ALA A 102 11.48 10.85 -15.81
CA ALA A 102 10.96 11.91 -16.66
C ALA A 102 12.09 12.76 -17.25
N THR A 103 13.04 13.19 -16.41
CA THR A 103 14.25 13.90 -16.85
C THR A 103 15.06 13.09 -17.87
N SER A 104 15.21 11.78 -17.67
CA SER A 104 15.95 10.91 -18.60
C SER A 104 15.27 10.75 -19.96
N GLU A 105 13.96 11.00 -20.04
CA GLU A 105 13.15 10.93 -21.27
C GLU A 105 12.84 12.32 -21.86
N GLY A 106 13.34 13.39 -21.24
CA GLY A 106 13.08 14.77 -21.67
C GLY A 106 11.62 15.21 -21.43
N LEU A 107 10.93 14.58 -20.48
CA LEU A 107 9.54 14.86 -20.11
C LEU A 107 9.47 15.53 -18.73
N THR A 108 8.38 16.23 -18.46
CA THR A 108 8.00 16.58 -17.09
C THR A 108 7.49 15.33 -16.34
N PRO A 109 7.59 15.27 -15.00
CA PRO A 109 7.05 14.17 -14.23
C PRO A 109 5.54 13.92 -14.47
N GLN A 110 4.77 15.00 -14.63
CA GLN A 110 3.33 14.92 -14.91
C GLN A 110 3.06 14.26 -16.27
N GLU A 111 3.79 14.65 -17.33
CA GLU A 111 3.65 14.05 -18.66
C GLU A 111 3.97 12.55 -18.64
N LEU A 112 5.07 12.15 -17.98
CA LEU A 112 5.41 10.73 -17.82
C LEU A 112 4.30 9.94 -17.11
N CYS A 113 3.75 10.50 -16.03
CA CYS A 113 2.64 9.90 -15.31
C CYS A 113 1.38 9.79 -16.19
N ASP A 114 1.03 10.87 -16.90
CA ASP A 114 -0.12 10.91 -17.81
C ASP A 114 -0.02 9.83 -18.90
N GLU A 115 1.16 9.64 -19.50
CA GLU A 115 1.40 8.58 -20.48
C GLU A 115 1.28 7.17 -19.88
N ASN A 116 1.94 6.92 -18.74
CA ASN A 116 1.96 5.60 -18.12
C ASN A 116 0.59 5.20 -17.55
N VAL A 117 -0.20 6.15 -17.06
CA VAL A 117 -1.58 5.92 -16.61
C VAL A 117 -2.44 5.34 -17.74
N GLN A 118 -2.29 5.81 -18.98
CA GLN A 118 -3.04 5.26 -20.12
C GLN A 118 -2.71 3.79 -20.35
N LYS A 119 -1.46 3.38 -20.14
CA LYS A 119 -1.04 1.98 -20.28
C LYS A 119 -1.68 1.09 -19.22
N PHE A 120 -1.79 1.56 -17.97
CA PHE A 120 -2.48 0.84 -16.90
C PHE A 120 -3.99 0.74 -17.13
N LYS A 121 -4.62 1.83 -17.60
CA LYS A 121 -6.03 1.80 -18.00
C LYS A 121 -6.27 0.85 -19.16
N ALA A 122 -5.44 0.89 -20.20
CA ALA A 122 -5.52 -0.04 -21.32
C ALA A 122 -5.35 -1.51 -20.91
N LEU A 123 -4.46 -1.80 -19.95
CA LEU A 123 -4.36 -3.14 -19.35
C LEU A 123 -5.67 -3.54 -18.66
N ASN A 124 -6.24 -2.66 -17.83
CA ASN A 124 -7.50 -2.94 -17.14
C ASN A 124 -8.65 -3.15 -18.13
N ASP A 125 -8.73 -2.35 -19.19
CA ASP A 125 -9.74 -2.48 -20.24
C ASP A 125 -9.59 -3.80 -21.00
N MET A 126 -8.36 -4.17 -21.38
CA MET A 126 -8.05 -5.45 -22.04
C MET A 126 -8.48 -6.65 -21.18
N LEU A 127 -8.22 -6.58 -19.87
CA LEU A 127 -8.59 -7.61 -18.90
C LEU A 127 -10.06 -7.52 -18.45
N LYS A 128 -10.80 -6.51 -18.90
CA LYS A 128 -12.19 -6.22 -18.51
C LYS A 128 -12.36 -6.06 -17.00
N ILE A 129 -11.40 -5.41 -16.37
CA ILE A 129 -11.43 -5.10 -14.93
C ILE A 129 -12.59 -4.13 -14.68
N SER A 130 -13.42 -4.48 -13.71
CA SER A 130 -14.64 -3.75 -13.36
C SER A 130 -14.46 -2.89 -12.11
N ASN A 131 -13.35 -2.14 -12.04
CA ASN A 131 -13.13 -1.19 -10.96
C ASN A 131 -14.09 0.00 -11.09
N ASP A 132 -14.61 0.49 -9.96
CA ASP A 132 -15.56 1.60 -9.91
C ASP A 132 -14.84 2.96 -9.97
N ARG A 133 -13.61 3.01 -9.45
CA ARG A 133 -12.74 4.20 -9.50
C ARG A 133 -11.30 3.82 -9.81
N PHE A 134 -10.67 4.63 -10.66
CA PHE A 134 -9.23 4.62 -10.91
C PHE A 134 -8.64 5.92 -10.36
N ILE A 135 -8.05 5.88 -9.16
CA ILE A 135 -7.48 7.07 -8.51
C ILE A 135 -6.06 7.36 -8.99
N ARG A 136 -5.74 8.63 -9.13
CA ARG A 136 -4.38 9.14 -9.37
C ARG A 136 -3.95 10.02 -8.21
N THR A 137 -2.74 9.85 -7.67
CA THR A 137 -2.27 10.69 -6.55
C THR A 137 -2.04 12.16 -6.96
N THR A 138 -1.94 12.45 -8.26
CA THR A 138 -1.87 13.83 -8.79
C THR A 138 -3.21 14.57 -8.75
N GLU A 139 -4.35 13.88 -8.56
CA GLU A 139 -5.68 14.48 -8.46
C GLU A 139 -5.75 15.51 -7.32
N HIS A 140 -6.42 16.63 -7.58
CA HIS A 140 -6.63 17.68 -6.57
C HIS A 140 -7.35 17.14 -5.33
N ALA A 141 -8.39 16.31 -5.50
CA ALA A 141 -9.12 15.72 -4.39
C ALA A 141 -8.22 14.85 -3.49
N HIS A 142 -7.32 14.07 -4.09
CA HIS A 142 -6.34 13.28 -3.34
C HIS A 142 -5.41 14.17 -2.51
N LYS A 143 -4.85 15.21 -3.14
CA LYS A 143 -3.93 16.17 -2.48
C LYS A 143 -4.56 16.80 -1.24
N GLN A 144 -5.81 17.22 -1.33
CA GLN A 144 -6.54 17.81 -0.21
C GLN A 144 -6.74 16.82 0.95
N VAL A 145 -7.08 15.56 0.66
CA VAL A 145 -7.26 14.52 1.69
C VAL A 145 -5.93 14.17 2.35
N ALA A 146 -4.84 14.08 1.58
CA ALA A 146 -3.49 13.87 2.09
C ALA A 146 -3.04 15.01 3.02
N GLN A 147 -3.26 16.26 2.60
CA GLN A 147 -3.00 17.46 3.42
C GLN A 147 -3.81 17.46 4.71
N GLU A 148 -5.08 17.10 4.67
CA GLU A 148 -5.93 17.01 5.85
C GLU A 148 -5.48 15.89 6.81
N MET A 149 -5.11 14.71 6.28
CA MET A 149 -4.53 13.62 7.08
C MET A 149 -3.24 14.05 7.78
N PHE A 150 -2.38 14.77 7.07
CA PHE A 150 -1.13 15.28 7.62
C PHE A 150 -1.39 16.32 8.72
N ARG A 151 -2.28 17.30 8.46
CA ARG A 151 -2.66 18.34 9.42
C ARG A 151 -3.17 17.73 10.72
N ARG A 152 -4.12 16.80 10.65
CA ARG A 152 -4.67 16.10 11.84
C ARG A 152 -3.58 15.35 12.62
N SER A 153 -2.68 14.68 11.91
CA SER A 153 -1.59 13.92 12.53
C SER A 153 -0.57 14.84 13.21
N LEU A 154 -0.31 16.01 12.62
CA LEU A 154 0.53 17.06 13.22
C LEU A 154 -0.11 17.65 14.48
N GLU A 155 -1.39 18.04 14.41
CA GLU A 155 -2.14 18.61 15.54
C GLU A 155 -2.25 17.66 16.73
N LYS A 156 -2.38 16.36 16.45
CA LYS A 156 -2.40 15.33 17.49
C LYS A 156 -1.02 15.02 18.09
N GLY A 157 0.04 15.61 17.54
CA GLY A 157 1.43 15.39 17.93
C GLY A 157 2.00 14.03 17.48
N ASP A 158 1.33 13.38 16.53
CA ASP A 158 1.76 12.11 15.96
C ASP A 158 2.78 12.30 14.83
N ILE A 159 2.81 13.49 14.21
CA ILE A 159 3.89 13.96 13.36
C ILE A 159 4.67 15.04 14.10
N TYR A 160 5.99 15.02 13.99
CA TYR A 160 6.86 16.03 14.58
C TYR A 160 8.04 16.35 13.67
N PHE A 161 8.55 17.56 13.77
CA PHE A 161 9.75 17.99 13.07
C PHE A 161 11.01 17.44 13.75
N SER A 162 11.95 16.95 12.95
CA SER A 162 13.24 16.44 13.40
C SER A 162 14.34 16.91 12.46
N LYS A 163 15.53 17.16 13.01
CA LYS A 163 16.75 17.34 12.23
C LYS A 163 17.48 16.01 12.23
N TYR A 164 17.65 15.40 11.05
CA TYR A 164 18.46 14.22 10.89
C TYR A 164 19.83 14.62 10.35
N GLU A 165 20.90 14.19 11.01
CA GLU A 165 22.27 14.35 10.54
C GLU A 165 22.87 12.95 10.43
N GLY A 166 23.38 12.59 9.26
CA GLY A 166 23.91 11.25 9.02
C GLY A 166 24.77 11.15 7.77
N TRP A 167 25.48 10.02 7.65
CA TRP A 167 26.30 9.70 6.50
C TRP A 167 25.44 9.14 5.38
N TYR A 168 25.45 9.78 4.23
CA TYR A 168 24.71 9.38 3.04
C TYR A 168 25.67 8.75 2.05
N ASN A 169 25.33 7.57 1.52
CA ASN A 169 26.06 6.96 0.43
C ASN A 169 25.40 7.38 -0.90
N PRO A 170 26.05 8.21 -1.73
CA PRO A 170 25.46 8.68 -2.99
C PRO A 170 25.21 7.56 -4.02
N ARG A 171 25.95 6.45 -3.95
CA ARG A 171 25.78 5.30 -4.86
C ARG A 171 24.55 4.49 -4.50
N GLU A 172 24.33 4.25 -3.22
CA GLU A 172 23.22 3.45 -2.72
C GLU A 172 21.97 4.28 -2.44
N GLU A 173 22.08 5.61 -2.55
CA GLU A 173 21.06 6.60 -2.22
C GLU A 173 20.45 6.35 -0.82
N ALA A 174 21.30 5.99 0.14
CA ALA A 174 20.87 5.53 1.45
C ALA A 174 21.74 6.10 2.57
N TYR A 175 21.08 6.33 3.71
CA TYR A 175 21.78 6.65 4.94
C TYR A 175 22.46 5.42 5.52
N VAL A 176 23.75 5.58 5.79
CA VAL A 176 24.62 4.63 6.46
C VAL A 176 24.59 4.96 7.94
N THR A 177 24.41 3.96 8.80
CA THR A 177 24.49 4.17 10.25
C THR A 177 25.90 4.60 10.63
N ASP A 178 26.06 5.41 11.66
CA ASP A 178 27.38 5.88 12.11
C ASP A 178 28.36 4.71 12.36
N SER A 179 27.87 3.58 12.88
CA SER A 179 28.65 2.35 13.06
C SER A 179 29.21 1.80 11.76
N ASN A 180 28.41 1.81 10.69
CA ASN A 180 28.81 1.28 9.39
C ASN A 180 29.69 2.29 8.67
N ALA A 181 29.39 3.59 8.79
CA ALA A 181 30.22 4.67 8.27
C ALA A 181 31.63 4.61 8.88
N MET A 182 31.75 4.43 10.21
CA MET A 182 33.04 4.23 10.86
C MET A 182 33.77 2.97 10.37
N LYS A 183 33.03 1.86 10.22
CA LYS A 183 33.60 0.58 9.77
C LYS A 183 34.18 0.68 8.36
N ASP A 184 33.53 1.42 7.49
CA ASP A 184 33.95 1.62 6.10
C ASP A 184 34.90 2.83 5.95
N ASN A 185 35.40 3.39 7.06
CA ASN A 185 36.24 4.58 7.08
C ASN A 185 35.62 5.76 6.30
N TYR A 186 34.31 5.91 6.41
CA TYR A 186 33.47 6.91 5.76
C TYR A 186 33.50 6.87 4.23
N LYS A 187 33.77 5.71 3.63
CA LYS A 187 33.81 5.53 2.19
C LYS A 187 32.97 4.34 1.75
N ASP A 188 32.36 4.43 0.58
CA ASP A 188 31.67 3.31 -0.04
C ASP A 188 32.69 2.18 -0.32
N PRO A 189 32.49 0.97 0.21
CA PRO A 189 33.48 -0.11 0.12
C PRO A 189 33.64 -0.66 -1.30
N VAL A 190 32.75 -0.34 -2.23
CA VAL A 190 32.80 -0.79 -3.63
C VAL A 190 33.46 0.25 -4.53
N THR A 191 33.18 1.54 -4.32
CA THR A 191 33.66 2.62 -5.19
C THR A 191 34.79 3.44 -4.59
N GLY A 192 35.01 3.36 -3.28
CA GLY A 192 35.99 4.16 -2.54
C GLY A 192 35.62 5.64 -2.40
N LYS A 193 34.44 6.06 -2.86
CA LYS A 193 33.95 7.43 -2.74
C LYS A 193 33.55 7.74 -1.29
N ASP A 194 33.78 8.95 -0.86
CA ASP A 194 33.41 9.39 0.49
C ASP A 194 31.88 9.38 0.67
N TYR A 195 31.42 8.96 1.84
CA TYR A 195 30.06 9.22 2.30
C TYR A 195 29.90 10.71 2.55
N GLU A 196 28.75 11.25 2.19
CA GLU A 196 28.45 12.67 2.36
C GLU A 196 27.72 12.87 3.68
N LYS A 197 28.15 13.84 4.50
CA LYS A 197 27.42 14.18 5.72
C LYS A 197 26.26 15.09 5.35
N HIS A 198 25.04 14.58 5.45
CA HIS A 198 23.84 15.33 5.12
C HIS A 198 23.09 15.68 6.40
N GLN A 199 22.66 16.93 6.48
CA GLN A 199 21.69 17.37 7.48
C GLN A 199 20.37 17.63 6.77
N GLU A 200 19.38 16.77 7.00
CA GLU A 200 18.04 16.95 6.47
C GLU A 200 17.08 17.36 7.59
N GLN A 201 16.28 18.37 7.28
CA GLN A 201 15.09 18.72 8.06
C GLN A 201 13.96 17.83 7.55
N LEU A 202 13.32 17.09 8.46
CA LEU A 202 12.37 16.04 8.11
C LEU A 202 11.20 16.05 9.09
N TYR A 203 10.01 15.73 8.60
CA TYR A 203 8.89 15.38 9.45
C TYR A 203 8.85 13.87 9.64
N LEU A 204 8.78 13.45 10.91
CA LEU A 204 8.70 12.05 11.31
C LEU A 204 7.32 11.77 11.92
N PHE A 205 6.72 10.64 11.52
CA PHE A 205 5.55 10.07 12.16
C PHE A 205 5.99 9.13 13.28
N ARG A 206 5.37 9.29 14.46
CA ARG A 206 5.59 8.52 15.69
C ARG A 206 5.09 7.08 15.59
N MET A 207 5.56 6.33 14.60
CA MET A 207 5.17 4.94 14.37
C MET A 207 5.49 4.06 15.59
N SER A 208 6.58 4.35 16.32
CA SER A 208 6.95 3.64 17.54
C SER A 208 5.86 3.68 18.62
N LYS A 209 5.14 4.81 18.74
CA LYS A 209 4.02 5.02 19.69
C LYS A 209 2.90 3.99 19.54
N TYR A 210 2.68 3.49 18.32
CA TYR A 210 1.55 2.60 17.99
C TYR A 210 1.88 1.12 18.03
N GLN A 211 3.13 0.72 18.30
CA GLN A 211 3.53 -0.68 18.21
C GLN A 211 2.71 -1.59 19.12
N LYS A 212 2.52 -1.21 20.39
CA LYS A 212 1.74 -2.01 21.34
C LYS A 212 0.29 -2.20 20.87
N GLN A 213 -0.35 -1.12 20.44
CA GLN A 213 -1.71 -1.14 19.93
C GLN A 213 -1.84 -2.01 18.67
N LEU A 214 -0.88 -1.91 17.75
CA LEU A 214 -0.86 -2.72 16.53
C LEU A 214 -0.71 -4.22 16.84
N VAL A 215 0.23 -4.59 17.72
CA VAL A 215 0.44 -5.99 18.12
C VAL A 215 -0.81 -6.56 18.80
N GLU A 216 -1.42 -5.78 19.69
CA GLU A 216 -2.65 -6.19 20.37
C GLU A 216 -3.80 -6.38 19.39
N HIS A 217 -3.99 -5.44 18.46
CA HIS A 217 -5.00 -5.55 17.41
C HIS A 217 -4.79 -6.81 16.56
N LEU A 218 -3.58 -7.07 16.07
CA LEU A 218 -3.29 -8.26 15.25
C LEU A 218 -3.56 -9.56 16.02
N LYS A 219 -3.21 -9.63 17.31
CA LYS A 219 -3.48 -10.81 18.15
C LYS A 219 -4.98 -11.04 18.38
N GLN A 220 -5.76 -9.97 18.52
CA GLN A 220 -7.22 -10.04 18.69
C GLN A 220 -7.96 -10.34 17.37
N HIS A 221 -7.36 -9.95 16.24
CA HIS A 221 -7.91 -10.08 14.90
C HIS A 221 -6.98 -10.88 13.98
N LYS A 222 -6.82 -12.19 14.24
CA LYS A 222 -5.92 -13.08 13.46
C LYS A 222 -6.20 -13.10 11.96
N ASP A 223 -7.41 -12.75 11.55
CA ASP A 223 -7.85 -12.72 10.15
C ASP A 223 -7.56 -11.38 9.44
N PHE A 224 -7.03 -10.38 10.16
CA PHE A 224 -6.74 -9.04 9.63
C PHE A 224 -5.64 -9.06 8.55
N ILE A 225 -4.71 -10.01 8.64
CA ILE A 225 -3.67 -10.24 7.62
C ILE A 225 -3.80 -11.67 7.14
N ARG A 226 -3.85 -11.86 5.82
CA ARG A 226 -3.77 -13.18 5.19
C ARG A 226 -2.79 -13.16 4.01
N PRO A 227 -2.18 -14.31 3.66
CA PRO A 227 -2.28 -15.62 4.33
C PRO A 227 -1.56 -15.71 5.68
N GLU A 228 -1.77 -16.79 6.43
CA GLU A 228 -1.28 -16.96 7.82
C GLU A 228 0.26 -16.84 7.94
N ASN A 229 1.01 -17.31 6.93
CA ASN A 229 2.46 -17.15 6.88
C ASN A 229 2.89 -15.67 6.85
N VAL A 230 2.12 -14.80 6.18
CA VAL A 230 2.37 -13.35 6.15
C VAL A 230 2.06 -12.74 7.51
N TYR A 231 0.92 -13.10 8.10
CA TYR A 231 0.56 -12.68 9.45
C TYR A 231 1.67 -13.03 10.47
N ASN A 232 2.17 -14.27 10.44
CA ASN A 232 3.24 -14.73 11.32
C ASN A 232 4.55 -13.96 11.06
N HIS A 233 4.87 -13.67 9.80
CA HIS A 233 6.04 -12.88 9.44
C HIS A 233 5.96 -11.44 10.01
N ILE A 234 4.79 -10.80 9.89
CA ILE A 234 4.56 -9.45 10.40
C ILE A 234 4.60 -9.41 11.92
N LEU A 235 3.95 -10.35 12.61
CA LEU A 235 4.05 -10.46 14.06
C LEU A 235 5.50 -10.63 14.53
N LYS A 236 6.27 -11.51 13.88
CA LYS A 236 7.69 -11.69 14.20
C LYS A 236 8.49 -10.40 13.97
N ARG A 237 8.20 -9.64 12.90
CA ARG A 237 8.85 -8.34 12.67
C ARG A 237 8.52 -7.33 13.78
N LEU A 238 7.33 -7.39 14.35
CA LEU A 238 6.87 -6.50 15.43
C LEU A 238 7.43 -6.86 16.82
N GLU A 239 8.18 -7.95 16.95
CA GLU A 239 9.00 -8.23 18.14
C GLU A 239 10.17 -7.24 18.25
N GLU A 240 10.70 -6.77 17.12
CA GLU A 240 11.69 -5.70 17.08
C GLU A 240 10.99 -4.32 17.20
N PRO A 241 11.53 -3.37 18.00
CA PRO A 241 10.98 -2.01 18.10
C PRO A 241 10.80 -1.32 16.74
N LEU A 242 9.64 -0.71 16.53
CA LEU A 242 9.37 0.15 15.38
C LEU A 242 10.11 1.47 15.58
N ARG A 243 10.83 1.91 14.54
CA ARG A 243 11.40 3.25 14.47
C ARG A 243 10.36 4.21 13.93
N ASP A 244 10.49 5.49 14.25
CA ASP A 244 9.63 6.52 13.66
C ASP A 244 9.87 6.63 12.16
N LEU A 245 8.81 6.91 11.42
CA LEU A 245 8.78 6.85 9.97
C LEU A 245 8.94 8.25 9.39
N CYS A 246 9.88 8.43 8.47
CA CYS A 246 9.98 9.70 7.77
C CYS A 246 8.83 9.87 6.77
N VAL A 247 8.08 10.97 6.91
CA VAL A 247 6.85 11.28 6.15
C VAL A 247 6.96 12.54 5.30
N SER A 248 8.13 13.20 5.27
CA SER A 248 8.41 14.27 4.32
C SER A 248 9.83 14.24 3.78
N ARG A 249 10.09 15.02 2.73
CA ARG A 249 11.42 15.38 2.24
C ARG A 249 11.44 16.87 1.89
N SER A 250 12.62 17.48 1.94
CA SER A 250 12.80 18.84 1.43
C SER A 250 12.63 18.85 -0.09
N LYS A 251 12.00 19.89 -0.64
CA LYS A 251 11.92 20.12 -2.09
C LYS A 251 13.28 20.17 -2.78
N ARG A 252 14.33 20.54 -2.04
CA ARG A 252 15.72 20.52 -2.55
C ARG A 252 16.17 19.11 -2.94
N THR A 253 15.67 18.07 -2.26
CA THR A 253 16.03 16.68 -2.53
C THR A 253 14.94 15.94 -3.30
N LEU A 254 13.67 16.31 -3.10
CA LEU A 254 12.55 15.77 -3.86
C LEU A 254 11.47 16.84 -4.06
N ASP A 255 11.36 17.35 -5.29
CA ASP A 255 10.35 18.37 -5.62
C ASP A 255 9.01 17.76 -6.11
N TRP A 256 9.05 16.57 -6.69
CA TRP A 256 7.87 15.91 -7.24
C TRP A 256 7.06 15.16 -6.17
N GLY A 257 6.13 15.88 -5.53
CA GLY A 257 5.21 15.35 -4.52
C GLY A 257 4.18 16.37 -4.03
N ILE A 258 3.40 16.00 -3.01
CA ILE A 258 2.35 16.86 -2.42
C ILE A 258 2.99 17.80 -1.39
N PRO A 259 2.90 19.13 -1.50
CA PRO A 259 3.41 20.06 -0.49
C PRO A 259 2.73 19.85 0.88
N LEU A 260 3.50 20.01 1.97
CA LEU A 260 2.90 19.98 3.31
C LEU A 260 2.02 21.22 3.53
N PRO A 261 0.90 21.10 4.26
CA PRO A 261 -0.06 22.21 4.42
C PRO A 261 0.50 23.45 5.15
N ASN A 262 1.54 23.29 5.98
CA ASN A 262 2.12 24.38 6.79
C ASN A 262 3.64 24.56 6.56
N ASP A 263 4.21 23.90 5.55
CA ASP A 263 5.63 23.95 5.21
C ASP A 263 5.81 23.61 3.73
N GLU A 264 5.74 24.62 2.88
CA GLU A 264 5.81 24.45 1.43
C GLU A 264 7.22 24.07 0.93
N ASP A 265 8.25 24.18 1.77
CA ASP A 265 9.63 23.75 1.45
C ASP A 265 9.79 22.23 1.55
N HIS A 266 8.74 21.53 2.01
CA HIS A 266 8.69 20.09 2.10
C HIS A 266 7.55 19.48 1.27
N VAL A 267 7.78 18.27 0.79
CA VAL A 267 6.77 17.41 0.18
C VAL A 267 6.51 16.18 1.03
N MET A 268 5.28 15.68 1.01
CA MET A 268 4.92 14.41 1.63
C MET A 268 5.71 13.29 1.00
N TYR A 269 6.31 12.46 1.85
CA TYR A 269 7.09 11.34 1.38
C TYR A 269 6.18 10.15 1.06
N VAL A 270 6.26 9.72 -0.20
CA VAL A 270 5.59 8.61 -0.90
C VAL A 270 4.60 7.80 -0.07
N TRP A 271 5.04 7.07 0.97
CA TRP A 271 4.14 6.20 1.73
C TRP A 271 2.97 6.90 2.42
N PHE A 272 3.14 8.11 2.95
CA PHE A 272 2.07 8.82 3.65
C PHE A 272 0.99 9.32 2.67
N ASP A 273 1.45 9.81 1.52
CA ASP A 273 0.65 10.21 0.36
C ASP A 273 -0.07 8.99 -0.25
N ALA A 274 0.70 8.02 -0.75
CA ALA A 274 0.19 6.85 -1.46
C ALA A 274 -0.83 6.07 -0.63
N LEU A 275 -0.58 5.82 0.67
CA LEU A 275 -1.55 5.10 1.51
C LEU A 275 -2.85 5.88 1.76
N THR A 276 -2.84 7.20 1.61
CA THR A 276 -4.04 8.04 1.73
C THR A 276 -5.01 7.79 0.58
N ASN A 277 -4.58 7.17 -0.53
CA ASN A 277 -5.45 6.85 -1.68
C ASN A 277 -6.72 6.08 -1.27
N TYR A 278 -6.63 5.20 -0.27
CA TYR A 278 -7.76 4.39 0.18
C TYR A 278 -8.87 5.21 0.85
N LEU A 279 -8.52 6.37 1.39
CA LEU A 279 -9.44 7.34 1.97
C LEU A 279 -9.90 8.35 0.91
N SER A 280 -8.97 8.90 0.13
CA SER A 280 -9.33 9.87 -0.90
C SER A 280 -10.12 9.25 -2.06
N GLY A 281 -9.97 7.95 -2.33
CA GLY A 281 -10.72 7.21 -3.33
C GLY A 281 -12.22 7.11 -3.03
N ILE A 282 -12.60 7.40 -1.79
CA ILE A 282 -14.00 7.48 -1.34
C ILE A 282 -14.35 8.87 -0.79
N ASP A 283 -13.56 9.89 -1.15
CA ASP A 283 -13.72 11.30 -0.77
C ASP A 283 -13.82 11.53 0.76
N TYR A 284 -13.13 10.68 1.53
CA TYR A 284 -13.10 10.75 2.99
C TYR A 284 -12.54 12.11 3.44
N PHE A 285 -13.22 12.79 4.37
CA PHE A 285 -13.03 14.19 4.83
C PHE A 285 -13.53 15.32 3.93
N GLN A 286 -13.84 15.09 2.66
CA GLN A 286 -14.33 16.19 1.82
C GLN A 286 -15.83 16.49 2.03
N PHE A 287 -16.55 15.65 2.78
CA PHE A 287 -17.99 15.76 3.14
C PHE A 287 -18.98 15.91 1.97
N GLN A 288 -18.48 15.98 0.73
CA GLN A 288 -19.28 16.17 -0.48
C GLN A 288 -20.03 14.90 -0.87
N ASN A 289 -19.48 13.71 -0.58
CA ASN A 289 -20.06 12.43 -0.97
C ASN A 289 -20.22 11.45 0.21
N LYS A 290 -21.22 11.70 1.06
CA LYS A 290 -21.56 10.84 2.21
C LYS A 290 -21.82 9.38 1.83
N ARG A 291 -22.26 9.11 0.60
CA ARG A 291 -22.45 7.74 0.10
C ARG A 291 -21.11 7.03 -0.04
N LEU A 292 -20.13 7.65 -0.67
CA LEU A 292 -18.80 7.04 -0.82
C LEU A 292 -18.09 6.88 0.53
N GLU A 293 -18.18 7.88 1.41
CA GLU A 293 -17.59 7.81 2.77
C GLU A 293 -18.07 6.58 3.56
N SER A 294 -19.33 6.19 3.39
CA SER A 294 -19.94 5.04 4.08
C SER A 294 -19.41 3.67 3.66
N PHE A 295 -18.52 3.59 2.66
CA PHE A 295 -17.76 2.39 2.34
C PHE A 295 -16.56 2.17 3.28
N TRP A 296 -16.17 3.16 4.09
CA TRP A 296 -15.16 2.98 5.13
C TRP A 296 -15.78 2.36 6.41
N PRO A 297 -15.11 1.38 7.06
CA PRO A 297 -13.79 0.84 6.76
C PRO A 297 -13.79 -0.12 5.55
N CYS A 298 -12.66 -0.15 4.83
CA CYS A 298 -12.42 -1.12 3.75
C CYS A 298 -12.54 -2.57 4.24
N ASP A 299 -13.24 -3.44 3.49
CA ASP A 299 -13.35 -4.86 3.81
C ASP A 299 -12.07 -5.62 3.49
N VAL A 300 -11.36 -5.25 2.40
CA VAL A 300 -10.12 -5.90 2.00
C VAL A 300 -9.19 -5.01 1.16
N HIS A 301 -7.92 -4.96 1.57
CA HIS A 301 -6.83 -4.44 0.74
C HIS A 301 -6.06 -5.61 0.13
N ILE A 302 -6.09 -5.74 -1.19
CA ILE A 302 -5.31 -6.73 -1.93
C ILE A 302 -3.96 -6.09 -2.27
N ILE A 303 -2.87 -6.72 -1.80
CA ILE A 303 -1.51 -6.24 -2.03
C ILE A 303 -0.58 -7.40 -2.40
N GLY A 304 0.34 -7.17 -3.33
CA GLY A 304 1.46 -8.08 -3.58
C GLY A 304 2.45 -8.16 -2.40
N LEU A 305 3.10 -9.32 -2.23
CA LEU A 305 4.14 -9.52 -1.20
C LEU A 305 5.37 -8.60 -1.36
N GLY A 306 5.53 -7.94 -2.53
CA GLY A 306 6.61 -6.99 -2.79
C GLY A 306 6.58 -5.74 -1.90
N PHE A 307 5.41 -5.38 -1.36
CA PHE A 307 5.23 -4.19 -0.51
C PHE A 307 5.59 -4.42 0.96
N LEU A 308 5.70 -5.68 1.40
CA LEU A 308 6.19 -5.99 2.73
C LEU A 308 7.70 -5.80 2.71
N LYS A 309 8.23 -4.96 3.62
CA LYS A 309 9.68 -4.72 3.79
C LYS A 309 10.39 -6.06 4.02
N LYS A 310 10.80 -6.73 2.94
CA LYS A 310 11.73 -7.84 3.00
C LYS A 310 13.04 -7.23 3.50
N LYS A 311 13.55 -7.69 4.65
CA LYS A 311 15.01 -7.73 4.82
C LYS A 311 15.49 -8.48 3.57
N LYS A 312 16.18 -7.82 2.66
CA LYS A 312 17.02 -8.52 1.68
C LYS A 312 17.88 -9.44 2.54
N LYS A 313 17.55 -10.73 2.55
CA LYS A 313 18.49 -11.74 3.00
C LYS A 313 19.61 -11.66 1.98
N ASN A 314 20.70 -10.99 2.36
CA ASN A 314 21.99 -11.31 1.79
C ASN A 314 22.20 -12.80 2.15
N LEU A 315 21.98 -13.65 1.16
CA LEU A 315 22.54 -14.99 1.09
C LEU A 315 23.86 -14.81 0.36
N TYR A 316 24.90 -14.57 1.15
CA TYR A 316 26.10 -15.40 1.19
C TYR A 316 26.51 -15.52 2.65
#